data_AF-A0A3D2NN71-F1
#
_entry.id   AF-A0A3D2NN71-F1
#
_cell.length_a   1.000
_cell.length_b   1.000
_cell.length_c   1.000
_cell.angle_alpha   90.00
_cell.angle_beta   90.00
_cell.angle_gamma   90.00
#
_symmetry.space_group_name_H-M   'P 1'
#
loop_
_entity.id
_entity.type
_entity.pdbx_description
1 polymer ?
#
loop_
_entity_poly.entity_id
_entity_poly.type
_entity_poly.pdbx_seq_one_letter_code
_entity_poly.pdbx_strand_id
1 'polypeptide(L)'
;MAKLWQVLRSVTHAPHPQQAFREYFLQIASDEYTCPDGQSRGMDVGVYNRGACNGFRYDGSATFSDYTRAESASRTIVGALASSSMYAHALQHTQGIPDPLLFSRLAALNDKLAAQGATLILIAPPLMVGMEKAFLASPQLSPYLQRTKRELNAWSKQHQVVLADFSQSEHFGCTEDEFLDAHHAVKSCYQKIFADFWQNAKKPDGTPLLRDTPP
;
A
#
# COMPACT_ATOMS: atom_id res chain seq x y z
N MET A 1 -24.37 -8.55 3.69
CA MET A 1 -24.09 -8.54 2.22
C MET A 1 -24.99 -7.50 1.58
N ALA A 2 -24.45 -6.60 0.76
CA ALA A 2 -25.28 -5.67 -0.02
C ALA A 2 -26.12 -6.49 -1.01
N LYS A 3 -27.41 -6.16 -1.14
CA LYS A 3 -28.28 -6.83 -2.12
C LYS A 3 -27.84 -6.39 -3.53
N LEU A 4 -27.91 -7.28 -4.52
CA LEU A 4 -27.47 -7.00 -5.90
C LEU A 4 -28.04 -5.68 -6.45
N TRP A 5 -29.31 -5.38 -6.16
CA TRP A 5 -29.96 -4.14 -6.59
C TRP A 5 -29.33 -2.87 -5.98
N GLN A 6 -28.76 -2.95 -4.78
CA GLN A 6 -28.05 -1.84 -4.13
C GLN A 6 -26.71 -1.59 -4.83
N VAL A 7 -25.98 -2.66 -5.16
CA VAL A 7 -24.73 -2.58 -5.92
C VAL A 7 -24.98 -1.99 -7.31
N LEU A 8 -26.01 -2.46 -8.02
CA LEU A 8 -26.38 -1.94 -9.33
C LEU A 8 -26.79 -0.45 -9.26
N ARG A 9 -27.53 -0.03 -8.24
CA ARG A 9 -27.83 1.40 -8.03
C ARG A 9 -26.57 2.22 -7.77
N SER A 10 -25.66 1.74 -6.92
CA SER A 10 -24.40 2.43 -6.66
C SER A 10 -23.54 2.56 -7.91
N VAL A 11 -23.51 1.53 -8.76
CA VAL A 11 -22.82 1.55 -10.05
C VAL A 11 -23.45 2.56 -11.00
N THR A 12 -24.78 2.58 -11.16
CA THR A 12 -25.44 3.49 -12.12
C THR A 12 -25.38 4.96 -11.70
N HIS A 13 -25.21 5.25 -10.41
CA HIS A 13 -25.11 6.62 -9.89
C HIS A 13 -23.65 7.05 -9.63
N ALA A 14 -22.66 6.21 -9.95
CA ALA A 14 -21.27 6.59 -9.86
C ALA A 14 -20.91 7.63 -10.94
N PRO A 15 -19.91 8.51 -10.71
CA PRO A 15 -19.42 9.45 -11.73
C PRO A 15 -18.95 8.75 -13.02
N HIS A 16 -18.44 7.52 -12.88
CA HIS A 16 -18.01 6.66 -13.99
C HIS A 16 -18.65 5.26 -13.87
N PRO A 17 -19.91 5.09 -14.31
CA PRO A 17 -20.67 3.84 -14.08
C PRO A 17 -20.02 2.60 -14.67
N GLN A 18 -19.36 2.72 -15.82
CA GLN A 18 -18.65 1.60 -16.45
C GLN A 18 -17.45 1.15 -15.63
N GLN A 19 -16.69 2.08 -15.06
CA GLN A 19 -15.57 1.79 -14.18
C GLN A 19 -16.05 1.19 -12.85
N ALA A 20 -17.06 1.79 -12.21
CA ALA A 20 -17.66 1.26 -10.99
C ALA A 20 -18.22 -0.16 -11.18
N PHE A 21 -18.80 -0.47 -12.34
CA PHE A 21 -19.23 -1.82 -12.67
C PHE A 21 -18.04 -2.79 -12.74
N ARG A 22 -16.99 -2.41 -13.48
CA ARG A 22 -15.76 -3.21 -13.63
C ARG A 22 -15.09 -3.47 -12.29
N GLU A 23 -15.00 -2.49 -11.42
CA GLU A 23 -14.44 -2.63 -10.07
C GLU A 23 -15.30 -3.56 -9.18
N TYR A 24 -16.62 -3.39 -9.19
CA TYR A 24 -17.53 -4.18 -8.35
C TYR A 24 -17.69 -5.63 -8.80
N PHE A 25 -17.72 -5.89 -10.12
CA PHE A 25 -18.09 -7.21 -10.66
C PHE A 25 -16.94 -7.95 -11.34
N LEU A 26 -15.96 -7.24 -11.89
CA LEU A 26 -14.86 -7.84 -12.65
C LEU A 26 -13.51 -7.72 -11.93
N GLN A 27 -13.44 -6.97 -10.82
CA GLN A 27 -12.19 -6.68 -10.08
C GLN A 27 -11.10 -6.04 -10.96
N ILE A 28 -11.51 -5.41 -12.07
CA ILE A 28 -10.60 -4.67 -12.95
C ILE A 28 -10.51 -3.26 -12.37
N ALA A 29 -9.43 -3.00 -11.64
CA ALA A 29 -9.22 -1.76 -10.88
C ALA A 29 -8.41 -0.69 -11.62
N SER A 30 -8.10 -0.89 -12.91
CA SER A 30 -7.30 0.07 -13.69
C SER A 30 -7.81 0.23 -15.10
N ASP A 31 -7.68 1.44 -15.63
CA ASP A 31 -7.93 1.74 -17.03
C ASP A 31 -6.81 1.21 -17.94
N GLU A 32 -7.12 1.09 -19.23
CA GLU A 32 -6.09 0.85 -20.25
C GLU A 32 -5.35 2.15 -20.57
N TYR A 33 -4.02 2.12 -20.53
CA TYR A 33 -3.15 3.23 -20.96
C TYR A 33 -2.27 2.82 -22.13
N THR A 34 -1.82 3.79 -22.93
CA THR A 34 -0.82 3.54 -23.99
C THR A 34 0.57 3.47 -23.36
N CYS A 35 1.33 2.42 -23.68
CA CYS A 35 2.69 2.24 -23.17
C CYS A 35 3.63 3.32 -23.72
N PRO A 36 4.79 3.56 -23.08
CA PRO A 36 5.77 4.54 -23.58
C PRO A 36 6.40 4.21 -24.95
N ASP A 37 6.25 2.96 -25.43
CA ASP A 37 6.56 2.59 -26.81
C ASP A 37 5.60 3.21 -27.85
N GLY A 38 4.50 3.83 -27.40
CA GLY A 38 3.48 4.45 -28.24
C GLY A 38 2.62 3.47 -29.05
N GLN A 39 2.82 2.15 -28.89
CA GLN A 39 2.20 1.11 -29.71
C GLN A 39 1.39 0.12 -28.88
N SER A 40 1.91 -0.26 -27.72
CA SER A 40 1.29 -1.25 -26.85
C SER A 40 0.25 -0.62 -25.92
N ARG A 41 -0.70 -1.43 -25.43
CA ARG A 41 -1.68 -1.03 -24.40
C ARG A 41 -1.37 -1.76 -23.09
N GLY A 42 -1.35 -1.05 -21.97
CA GLY A 42 -1.12 -1.60 -20.63
C GLY A 42 -2.33 -1.42 -19.73
N MET A 43 -2.36 -2.17 -18.63
CA MET A 43 -3.27 -2.00 -17.51
C MET A 43 -2.48 -2.23 -16.22
N ASP A 44 -2.76 -1.48 -15.16
CA ASP A 44 -2.08 -1.69 -13.87
C ASP A 44 -2.41 -3.07 -13.30
N VAL A 45 -3.60 -3.60 -13.58
CA VAL A 45 -4.03 -4.93 -13.16
C VAL A 45 -4.44 -5.76 -14.38
N GLY A 46 -3.52 -6.61 -14.88
CA GLY A 46 -3.78 -7.49 -16.02
C GLY A 46 -2.67 -8.50 -16.30
N VAL A 47 -2.99 -9.56 -17.06
CA VAL A 47 -2.02 -10.59 -17.51
C VAL A 47 -1.56 -10.39 -18.96
N TYR A 48 -2.33 -9.65 -19.75
CA TYR A 48 -2.24 -9.70 -21.22
C TYR A 48 -1.00 -9.02 -21.82
N ASN A 49 -0.31 -8.12 -21.10
CA ASN A 49 0.91 -7.44 -21.58
C ASN A 49 2.01 -7.31 -20.50
N ARG A 50 2.09 -8.28 -19.58
CA ARG A 50 3.07 -8.28 -18.47
C ARG A 50 4.50 -8.27 -19.00
N GLY A 51 5.30 -7.30 -18.56
CA GLY A 51 6.71 -7.15 -18.96
C GLY A 51 6.96 -6.41 -20.27
N ALA A 52 5.91 -6.07 -21.04
CA ALA A 52 6.00 -5.26 -22.25
C ALA A 52 5.64 -3.77 -22.01
N CYS A 53 4.79 -3.52 -21.02
CA CYS A 53 4.25 -2.20 -20.70
C CYS A 53 4.44 -1.87 -19.21
N ASN A 54 4.30 -0.60 -18.82
CA ASN A 54 4.52 -0.10 -17.45
C ASN A 54 3.53 -0.64 -16.39
N GLY A 55 3.62 -1.92 -16.03
CA GLY A 55 2.77 -2.56 -15.02
C GLY A 55 3.52 -3.61 -14.20
N PHE A 56 2.82 -4.40 -13.40
CA PHE A 56 3.47 -5.41 -12.57
C PHE A 56 4.06 -6.58 -13.40
N ARG A 57 5.34 -6.91 -13.16
CA ARG A 57 6.01 -8.17 -13.52
C ARG A 57 5.27 -9.36 -12.91
N TYR A 58 5.64 -10.58 -13.35
CA TYR A 58 5.12 -11.83 -12.80
C TYR A 58 5.30 -11.97 -11.28
N ASP A 59 6.28 -11.29 -10.69
CA ASP A 59 6.55 -11.28 -9.24
C ASP A 59 5.81 -10.15 -8.49
N GLY A 60 4.95 -9.39 -9.17
CA GLY A 60 4.23 -8.26 -8.58
C GLY A 60 5.05 -6.97 -8.47
N SER A 61 6.27 -6.89 -9.02
CA SER A 61 7.05 -5.65 -9.08
C SER A 61 6.67 -4.80 -10.29
N ALA A 62 6.45 -3.50 -10.15
CA ALA A 62 6.10 -2.66 -11.30
C ALA A 62 7.29 -2.44 -12.25
N THR A 63 7.02 -2.33 -13.56
CA THR A 63 7.99 -2.06 -14.63
C THR A 63 7.85 -0.63 -15.11
N PHE A 64 8.06 0.41 -14.30
CA PHE A 64 8.00 1.74 -14.90
C PHE A 64 9.25 1.94 -15.77
N SER A 65 9.07 2.17 -17.07
CA SER A 65 10.14 2.36 -18.04
C SER A 65 10.86 3.70 -17.91
N ASP A 66 10.29 4.65 -17.16
CA ASP A 66 10.71 6.05 -17.12
C ASP A 66 11.14 6.49 -15.72
N TYR A 67 11.90 5.66 -15.01
CA TYR A 67 12.39 6.03 -13.69
C TYR A 67 13.65 6.89 -13.77
N THR A 68 13.51 8.17 -13.45
CA THR A 68 14.58 8.88 -12.74
C THR A 68 14.49 8.50 -11.27
N ARG A 69 15.56 7.89 -10.72
CA ARG A 69 15.71 7.74 -9.27
C ARG A 69 15.51 9.09 -8.60
N ALA A 70 15.01 9.08 -7.36
CA ALA A 70 14.91 10.32 -6.59
C ALA A 70 16.28 11.01 -6.56
N GLU A 71 16.36 12.25 -7.05
CA GLU A 71 17.64 12.95 -7.20
C GLU A 71 18.32 13.24 -5.85
N SER A 72 17.53 13.29 -4.76
CA SER A 72 18.00 13.53 -3.40
C SER A 72 16.89 13.20 -2.40
N ALA A 73 17.23 12.45 -1.35
CA ALA A 73 16.26 12.17 -0.30
C ALA A 73 15.80 13.44 0.43
N SER A 74 16.73 14.35 0.72
CA SER A 74 16.42 15.62 1.38
C SER A 74 15.41 16.45 0.58
N ARG A 75 15.58 16.57 -0.74
CA ARG A 75 14.63 17.31 -1.60
C ARG A 75 13.26 16.64 -1.64
N THR A 76 13.23 15.31 -1.72
CA THR A 76 11.99 14.52 -1.71
C THR A 76 11.23 14.68 -0.40
N ILE A 77 11.94 14.63 0.74
CA ILE A 77 11.35 14.81 2.08
C ILE A 77 10.80 16.22 2.25
N VAL A 78 11.55 17.26 1.85
CA VAL A 78 11.07 18.64 1.89
C VAL A 78 9.80 18.80 1.04
N GLY A 79 9.80 18.22 -0.16
CA GLY A 79 8.63 18.22 -1.05
C GLY A 79 7.42 17.51 -0.43
N ALA A 80 7.63 16.38 0.25
CA ALA A 80 6.56 15.63 0.90
C ALA A 80 6.02 16.29 2.18
N LEU A 81 6.81 17.12 2.85
CA LEU A 81 6.38 17.89 4.01
C LEU A 81 5.67 19.20 3.63
N ALA A 82 5.81 19.65 2.38
CA ALA A 82 5.14 20.85 1.91
C ALA A 82 3.61 20.69 2.02
N SER A 83 2.91 21.76 2.41
CA SER A 83 1.46 21.76 2.59
C SER A 83 0.68 21.45 1.30
N SER A 84 1.29 21.71 0.14
CA SER A 84 0.74 21.40 -1.18
C SER A 84 0.92 19.93 -1.59
N SER A 85 1.70 19.14 -0.84
CA SER A 85 1.91 17.74 -1.14
C SER A 85 0.69 16.90 -0.82
N MET A 86 0.50 15.82 -1.58
CA MET A 86 -0.59 14.88 -1.30
C MET A 86 -0.48 14.23 0.08
N TYR A 87 0.73 14.04 0.61
CA TYR A 87 0.98 13.42 1.92
C TYR A 87 0.55 14.33 3.07
N ALA A 88 1.02 15.58 3.08
CA ALA A 88 0.63 16.56 4.08
C ALA A 88 -0.87 16.84 4.01
N HIS A 89 -1.41 17.03 2.80
CA HIS A 89 -2.84 17.24 2.58
C HIS A 89 -3.68 16.07 3.09
N ALA A 90 -3.31 14.82 2.78
CA ALA A 90 -4.04 13.64 3.26
C ALA A 90 -4.05 13.56 4.80
N LEU A 91 -2.91 13.77 5.45
CA LEU A 91 -2.83 13.75 6.92
C LEU A 91 -3.65 14.88 7.57
N GLN A 92 -3.59 16.09 7.02
CA GLN A 92 -4.35 17.23 7.53
C GLN A 92 -5.85 17.07 7.31
N HIS A 93 -6.26 16.62 6.12
CA HIS A 93 -7.66 16.44 5.75
C HIS A 93 -8.33 15.33 6.58
N THR A 94 -7.65 14.19 6.74
CA THR A 94 -8.15 13.05 7.53
C THR A 94 -7.94 13.24 9.03
N GLN A 95 -7.09 14.19 9.43
CA GLN A 95 -6.59 14.35 10.79
C GLN A 95 -6.02 13.04 11.38
N GLY A 96 -5.49 12.18 10.52
CA GLY A 96 -4.95 10.87 10.88
C GLY A 96 -5.99 9.80 11.20
N ILE A 97 -7.26 10.01 10.83
CA ILE A 97 -8.33 9.01 11.01
C ILE A 97 -8.39 8.14 9.75
N PRO A 98 -8.10 6.82 9.83
CA PRO A 98 -8.31 5.91 8.72
C PRO A 98 -9.79 5.82 8.34
N ASP A 99 -10.08 5.57 7.06
CA ASP A 99 -11.46 5.44 6.57
C ASP A 99 -12.18 4.27 7.28
N PRO A 100 -13.25 4.54 8.06
CA PRO A 100 -13.97 3.50 8.78
C PRO A 100 -14.66 2.49 7.86
N LEU A 101 -15.06 2.89 6.65
CA LEU A 101 -15.66 1.98 5.67
C LEU A 101 -14.63 1.00 5.13
N LEU A 102 -13.42 1.49 4.83
CA LEU A 102 -12.30 0.63 4.41
C LEU A 102 -11.97 -0.40 5.51
N PHE A 103 -11.85 0.05 6.77
CA PHE A 103 -11.55 -0.83 7.90
C PHE A 103 -12.64 -1.88 8.13
N SER A 104 -13.91 -1.51 7.98
CA SER A 104 -15.03 -2.47 8.04
C SER A 104 -14.95 -3.53 6.93
N ARG A 105 -14.59 -3.13 5.70
CA ARG A 105 -14.41 -4.05 4.57
C ARG A 105 -13.23 -4.99 4.78
N LEU A 106 -12.11 -4.48 5.31
CA LEU A 106 -10.92 -5.27 5.62
C LEU A 106 -11.21 -6.27 6.75
N ALA A 107 -11.97 -5.89 7.78
CA ALA A 107 -12.39 -6.80 8.84
C ALA A 107 -13.24 -7.95 8.28
N ALA A 108 -14.24 -7.63 7.45
CA ALA A 108 -15.07 -8.65 6.81
C ALA A 108 -14.29 -9.56 5.84
N LEU A 109 -13.24 -9.04 5.19
CA LEU A 109 -12.31 -9.84 4.40
C LEU A 109 -11.49 -10.78 5.29
N ASN A 110 -10.95 -10.27 6.40
CA ASN A 110 -10.18 -11.04 7.36
C ASN A 110 -11.01 -12.21 7.95
N ASP A 111 -12.27 -11.96 8.32
CA ASP A 111 -13.16 -13.02 8.84
C ASP A 111 -13.34 -14.16 7.82
N LYS A 112 -13.49 -13.82 6.53
CA LYS A 112 -13.61 -14.82 5.46
C LYS A 112 -12.32 -15.60 5.24
N LEU A 113 -11.17 -14.92 5.30
CA LEU A 113 -9.85 -15.55 5.17
C LEU A 113 -9.59 -16.49 6.36
N ALA A 114 -9.88 -16.05 7.58
CA ALA A 114 -9.71 -16.82 8.79
C ALA A 114 -10.56 -18.10 8.79
N ALA A 115 -11.79 -18.04 8.28
CA ALA A 115 -12.65 -19.22 8.11
C ALA A 115 -12.06 -20.28 7.16
N GLN A 116 -11.10 -19.89 6.30
CA GLN A 116 -10.36 -20.78 5.39
C GLN A 116 -8.96 -21.11 5.91
N GLY A 117 -8.62 -20.71 7.14
CA GLY A 117 -7.29 -20.89 7.71
C GLY A 117 -6.22 -19.95 7.14
N ALA A 118 -6.60 -18.95 6.35
CA ALA A 118 -5.70 -17.92 5.83
C ALA A 118 -5.51 -16.76 6.83
N THR A 119 -4.43 -16.01 6.67
CA THR A 119 -4.12 -14.83 7.49
C THR A 119 -4.01 -13.60 6.61
N LEU A 120 -4.70 -12.51 6.98
CA LEU A 120 -4.52 -11.22 6.34
C LEU A 120 -3.26 -10.53 6.88
N ILE A 121 -2.41 -10.08 5.97
CA ILE A 121 -1.25 -9.22 6.25
C ILE A 121 -1.53 -7.87 5.60
N LEU A 122 -1.55 -6.80 6.39
CA LEU A 122 -1.58 -5.43 5.88
C LEU A 122 -0.17 -4.86 5.91
N ILE A 123 0.27 -4.33 4.77
CA ILE A 123 1.60 -3.76 4.61
C ILE A 123 1.47 -2.25 4.51
N ALA A 124 2.13 -1.52 5.42
CA ALA A 124 2.46 -0.13 5.17
C ALA A 124 3.79 -0.10 4.41
N PRO A 125 3.82 0.41 3.16
CA PRO A 125 5.00 0.31 2.31
C PRO A 125 6.18 1.10 2.90
N PRO A 126 7.42 0.76 2.51
CA PRO A 126 8.57 1.54 2.90
C PRO A 126 8.46 2.97 2.40
N LEU A 127 8.73 3.92 3.27
CA LEU A 127 8.96 5.30 2.88
C LEU A 127 10.46 5.51 2.65
N MET A 128 10.78 6.51 1.86
CA MET A 128 12.14 6.97 1.67
C MET A 128 12.85 7.14 3.03
N VAL A 129 14.12 6.75 3.08
CA VAL A 129 14.96 6.81 4.29
C VAL A 129 14.81 8.15 5.01
N GLY A 130 14.46 8.09 6.29
CA GLY A 130 14.28 9.27 7.14
C GLY A 130 12.98 10.05 6.95
N MET A 131 12.12 9.68 6.00
CA MET A 131 10.87 10.39 5.73
C MET A 131 9.89 10.33 6.91
N GLU A 132 9.64 9.15 7.50
CA GLU A 132 8.73 9.07 8.65
C GLU A 132 9.25 9.93 9.83
N LYS A 133 10.56 9.85 10.11
CA LYS A 133 11.21 10.67 11.15
C LYS A 133 10.98 12.16 10.90
N ALA A 134 11.05 12.61 9.65
CA ALA A 134 10.81 13.99 9.28
C ALA A 134 9.33 14.41 9.49
N PHE A 135 8.36 13.54 9.16
CA PHE A 135 6.95 13.78 9.47
C PHE A 135 6.68 13.83 10.97
N LEU A 136 7.31 12.95 11.76
CA LEU A 136 7.19 12.92 13.21
C LEU A 136 7.86 14.14 13.88
N ALA A 137 8.89 14.71 13.26
CA ALA A 137 9.53 15.95 13.70
C ALA A 137 8.74 17.22 13.33
N SER A 138 7.79 17.15 12.40
CA SER A 138 6.94 18.28 12.02
C SER A 138 5.83 18.50 13.05
N PRO A 139 5.79 19.63 13.79
CA PRO A 139 4.76 19.85 14.82
C PRO A 139 3.32 19.84 14.29
N GLN A 140 3.14 20.22 13.02
CA GLN A 140 1.83 20.32 12.38
C GLN A 140 1.31 18.97 11.87
N LEU A 141 2.19 18.04 11.52
CA LEU A 141 1.82 16.75 10.90
C LEU A 141 1.97 15.57 11.87
N SER A 142 2.90 15.68 12.83
CA SER A 142 3.22 14.62 13.78
C SER A 142 1.99 14.10 14.56
N PRO A 143 1.09 14.95 15.10
CA PRO A 143 -0.09 14.45 15.81
C PRO A 143 -1.01 13.59 14.93
N TYR A 144 -1.14 13.94 13.64
CA TYR A 144 -1.97 13.20 12.69
C TYR A 144 -1.32 11.87 12.31
N LEU A 145 -0.02 11.85 12.00
CA LEU A 145 0.68 10.60 11.71
C LEU A 145 0.68 9.65 12.91
N GLN A 146 0.96 10.16 14.12
CA GLN A 146 0.90 9.37 15.35
C GLN A 146 -0.51 8.80 15.58
N ARG A 147 -1.56 9.58 15.29
CA ARG A 147 -2.94 9.09 15.32
C ARG A 147 -3.15 7.97 14.32
N THR A 148 -2.79 8.13 13.05
CA THR A 148 -2.92 7.08 12.03
C THR A 148 -2.28 5.78 12.49
N LYS A 149 -1.02 5.84 12.96
CA LYS A 149 -0.28 4.65 13.42
C LYS A 149 -0.96 3.99 14.63
N ARG A 150 -1.45 4.79 15.59
CA ARG A 150 -2.17 4.29 16.76
C ARG A 150 -3.49 3.62 16.38
N GLU A 151 -4.32 4.26 15.56
CA GLU A 151 -5.61 3.71 15.12
C GLU A 151 -5.42 2.42 14.31
N LEU A 152 -4.43 2.39 13.40
CA LEU A 152 -4.12 1.20 12.60
C LEU A 152 -3.64 0.03 13.47
N ASN A 153 -2.78 0.29 14.46
CA ASN A 153 -2.30 -0.73 15.40
C ASN A 153 -3.41 -1.22 16.35
N ALA A 154 -4.29 -0.34 16.81
CA ALA A 154 -5.43 -0.73 17.64
C ALA A 154 -6.39 -1.62 16.84
N TRP A 155 -6.72 -1.22 15.61
CA TRP A 155 -7.57 -1.97 14.71
C TRP A 155 -6.98 -3.35 14.36
N SER A 156 -5.68 -3.42 14.06
CA SER A 156 -5.02 -4.69 13.70
C SER A 156 -5.07 -5.70 14.84
N LYS A 157 -4.85 -5.26 16.09
CA LYS A 157 -4.97 -6.10 17.29
C LYS A 157 -6.41 -6.55 17.52
N GLN A 158 -7.37 -5.64 17.41
CA GLN A 158 -8.79 -5.95 17.59
C GLN A 158 -9.27 -7.02 16.61
N HIS A 159 -8.82 -6.95 15.35
CA HIS A 159 -9.25 -7.85 14.28
C HIS A 159 -8.29 -9.01 14.01
N GLN A 160 -7.23 -9.19 14.83
CA GLN A 160 -6.23 -10.24 14.64
C GLN A 160 -5.59 -10.23 13.24
N VAL A 161 -5.34 -9.04 12.71
CA VAL A 161 -4.67 -8.81 11.42
C VAL A 161 -3.19 -8.56 11.64
N VAL A 162 -2.32 -9.19 10.85
CA VAL A 162 -0.87 -8.93 10.89
C VAL A 162 -0.62 -7.57 10.25
N LEU A 163 -0.06 -6.64 11.01
CA LEU A 163 0.37 -5.34 10.49
C LEU A 163 1.89 -5.34 10.31
N ALA A 164 2.33 -5.23 9.05
CA ALA A 164 3.71 -5.11 8.66
C ALA A 164 4.00 -3.65 8.30
N ASP A 165 4.48 -2.88 9.27
CA ASP A 165 4.79 -1.47 9.07
C ASP A 165 6.26 -1.27 8.68
N PHE A 166 6.50 -0.98 7.40
CA PHE A 166 7.83 -0.80 6.86
C PHE A 166 8.21 0.66 6.66
N SER A 167 7.41 1.60 7.17
CA SER A 167 7.59 3.03 6.91
C SER A 167 8.95 3.60 7.33
N GLN A 168 9.63 3.02 8.33
CA GLN A 168 11.04 3.32 8.66
C GLN A 168 11.99 2.36 7.92
N SER A 169 12.12 2.55 6.61
CA SER A 169 12.87 1.64 5.74
C SER A 169 14.35 1.48 6.11
N GLU A 170 14.95 2.50 6.73
CA GLU A 170 16.33 2.46 7.21
C GLU A 170 16.58 1.39 8.29
N HIS A 171 15.55 0.98 9.04
CA HIS A 171 15.68 -0.08 10.05
C HIS A 171 15.97 -1.44 9.42
N PHE A 172 15.56 -1.62 8.16
CA PHE A 172 15.83 -2.82 7.38
C PHE A 172 17.11 -2.68 6.55
N GLY A 173 17.84 -1.57 6.68
CA GLY A 173 19.05 -1.30 5.91
C GLY A 173 18.79 -0.81 4.49
N CYS A 174 17.60 -0.28 4.20
CA CYS A 174 17.37 0.39 2.92
C CYS A 174 18.19 1.69 2.83
N THR A 175 18.64 2.04 1.62
CA THR A 175 19.41 3.25 1.31
C THR A 175 18.65 4.16 0.36
N GLU A 176 19.03 5.44 0.31
CA GLU A 176 18.32 6.45 -0.49
C GLU A 176 18.26 6.11 -1.99
N ASP A 177 19.30 5.46 -2.52
CA ASP A 177 19.40 5.08 -3.93
C ASP A 177 18.50 3.90 -4.32
N GLU A 178 17.83 3.28 -3.34
CA GLU A 178 16.84 2.24 -3.51
C GLU A 178 15.41 2.79 -3.62
N PHE A 179 15.25 4.11 -3.71
CA PHE A 179 13.95 4.76 -3.87
C PHE A 179 13.82 5.49 -5.20
N LEU A 180 12.63 5.37 -5.76
CA LEU A 180 12.21 6.01 -7.01
C LEU A 180 11.58 7.36 -6.69
N ASP A 181 10.81 7.40 -5.61
CA ASP A 181 10.21 8.60 -5.04
C ASP A 181 10.00 8.43 -3.52
N ALA A 182 9.12 9.23 -2.91
CA ALA A 182 8.86 9.20 -1.48
C ALA A 182 8.37 7.85 -0.92
N HIS A 183 7.73 6.98 -1.71
CA HIS A 183 7.12 5.73 -1.22
C HIS A 183 7.30 4.51 -2.13
N HIS A 184 7.84 4.68 -3.34
CA HIS A 184 8.18 3.56 -4.22
C HIS A 184 9.65 3.18 -4.07
N ALA A 185 9.89 1.98 -3.53
CA ALA A 185 11.22 1.39 -3.42
C ALA A 185 11.49 0.39 -4.56
N VAL A 186 12.77 0.14 -4.85
CA VAL A 186 13.20 -0.91 -5.79
C VAL A 186 13.32 -2.26 -5.09
N LYS A 187 13.50 -3.31 -5.89
CA LYS A 187 13.56 -4.72 -5.43
C LYS A 187 14.52 -4.95 -4.26
N SER A 188 15.69 -4.33 -4.25
CA SER A 188 16.71 -4.57 -3.22
C SER A 188 16.26 -4.14 -1.82
N CYS A 189 15.52 -3.02 -1.69
CA CYS A 189 14.96 -2.61 -0.41
C CYS A 189 13.86 -3.59 0.06
N TYR A 190 12.95 -4.01 -0.83
CA TYR A 190 11.94 -5.01 -0.50
C TYR A 190 12.55 -6.36 -0.09
N GLN A 191 13.65 -6.79 -0.71
CA GLN A 191 14.34 -8.02 -0.32
C GLN A 191 14.82 -7.97 1.13
N LYS A 192 15.39 -6.83 1.56
CA LYS A 192 15.84 -6.64 2.95
C LYS A 192 14.66 -6.66 3.92
N ILE A 193 13.62 -5.90 3.61
CA ILE A 193 12.39 -5.81 4.39
C ILE A 193 11.72 -7.17 4.58
N PHE A 194 11.52 -7.91 3.49
CA PHE A 194 10.84 -9.20 3.57
C PHE A 194 11.71 -10.31 4.16
N ALA A 195 13.03 -10.24 4.01
CA ALA A 195 13.93 -11.15 4.71
C ALA A 195 13.78 -11.00 6.24
N ASP A 196 13.77 -9.77 6.75
CA ASP A 196 13.53 -9.51 8.17
C ASP A 196 12.09 -9.89 8.59
N PHE A 197 11.09 -9.48 7.81
CA PHE A 197 9.69 -9.76 8.12
C PHE A 197 9.45 -11.27 8.27
N TRP A 198 9.85 -12.10 7.31
CA TRP A 198 9.56 -13.53 7.36
C TRP A 198 10.32 -14.28 8.46
N GLN A 199 11.48 -13.78 8.90
CA GLN A 199 12.20 -14.32 10.06
C GLN A 199 11.47 -14.05 11.38
N ASN A 200 10.74 -12.92 11.46
CA ASN A 200 10.16 -12.41 12.71
C ASN A 200 8.62 -12.43 12.72
N ALA A 201 7.99 -12.82 11.61
CA ALA A 201 6.55 -12.68 11.41
C ALA A 201 5.75 -13.47 12.44
N LYS A 202 4.87 -12.76 13.14
CA LYS A 202 3.95 -13.32 14.14
C LYS A 202 2.55 -12.77 13.91
N LYS A 203 1.55 -13.57 14.26
CA LYS A 203 0.18 -13.11 14.41
C LYS A 203 0.07 -12.16 15.61
N PRO A 204 -1.01 -11.36 15.70
CA PRO A 204 -1.21 -10.46 16.84
C PRO A 204 -1.29 -11.14 18.22
N ASP A 205 -1.63 -12.43 18.26
CA ASP A 205 -1.59 -13.27 19.47
C ASP A 205 -0.18 -13.77 19.86
N GLY A 206 0.84 -13.44 19.06
CA GLY A 206 2.24 -13.83 19.27
C GLY A 206 2.64 -15.16 18.63
N THR A 207 1.71 -15.90 18.01
CA THR A 207 2.04 -17.15 17.33
C THR A 207 2.85 -16.89 16.05
N PRO A 208 3.88 -17.72 15.73
CA PRO A 208 4.61 -17.59 14.48
C PRO A 208 3.68 -17.68 13.26
N LEU A 209 3.90 -16.81 12.27
CA LEU A 209 3.10 -16.78 11.05
C LEU A 209 3.46 -17.95 10.13
N LEU A 210 4.75 -18.28 10.05
CA LEU A 210 5.23 -19.51 9.46
C LEU A 210 5.26 -20.57 10.57
N ARG A 211 4.56 -21.70 10.36
CA ARG A 211 4.82 -22.90 11.17
C ARG A 211 6.23 -23.35 10.82
N ASP A 212 7.01 -23.77 11.81
CA ASP A 212 8.34 -24.35 11.60
C ASP A 212 8.29 -25.30 10.40
N THR A 213 8.80 -24.84 9.28
CA THR A 213 9.01 -25.69 8.13
C THR A 213 10.39 -26.24 8.37
N PRO A 214 10.57 -27.55 8.61
CA PRO A 214 11.90 -28.09 8.74
C PRO A 214 12.69 -27.76 7.46
N PRO A 215 14.00 -27.48 7.58
CA PRO A 215 14.87 -27.17 6.45
C PRO A 215 14.85 -28.26 5.37
#